data_AF-A0A841HUL5-F1
#
_entry.id   AF-A0A841HUL5-F1
#
_cell.length_a   1.000
_cell.length_b   1.000
_cell.length_c   1.000
_cell.angle_alpha   90.00
_cell.angle_beta   90.00
_cell.angle_gamma   90.00
#
_symmetry.space_group_name_H-M   'P 1'
#
loop_
_entity.id
_entity.type
_entity.pdbx_description
1 polymer ?
#
loop_
_entity_poly.entity_id
_entity_poly.type
_entity_poly.pdbx_seq_one_letter_code
_entity_poly.pdbx_strand_id
1 'polypeptide(L)'
;MIHRRLIHKKVFVLLSVLAPLAAQAQVAANETLRLDTSVASPWGKPLSPAMPAGTPMKVTPTALDGPAPLKCTGANHTFIRTSAEGLFEGNLPAPAEESAKRLGLPEGVITQRISCSNGSFDVHRAPDGRAWIGLDNAVLLWDRTSIAASPEAIVQLLLIQHMSGNMALSRESVASQREWLSARIVEQFDGWFTRTAGNDEVPELNGDPYTDSQESPESFELSAASVKGNEAEVTVTFRDAADARYPVQYLLSRVDGTWRVDDLRYRDGERLSQLLQR
;
A
#
# COMPACT_ATOMS: atom_id res chain seq x y z
N MET A 1 21.37 -20.81 -71.15
CA MET A 1 20.85 -19.63 -70.41
C MET A 1 19.86 -20.12 -69.37
N ILE A 2 20.28 -20.28 -68.11
CA ILE A 2 19.40 -20.53 -66.97
C ILE A 2 19.97 -19.73 -65.80
N HIS A 3 19.28 -18.68 -65.37
CA HIS A 3 19.59 -17.94 -64.14
C HIS A 3 18.44 -18.10 -63.15
N ARG A 4 18.65 -18.93 -62.12
CA ARG A 4 17.81 -18.99 -60.91
C ARG A 4 18.25 -17.86 -59.98
N ARG A 5 17.34 -16.93 -59.67
CA ARG A 5 17.50 -15.96 -58.58
C ARG A 5 17.02 -16.59 -57.27
N LEU A 6 17.91 -16.69 -56.27
CA LEU A 6 17.55 -17.00 -54.89
C LEU A 6 17.04 -15.73 -54.19
N ILE A 7 15.81 -15.78 -53.71
CA ILE A 7 15.21 -14.77 -52.83
C ILE A 7 15.59 -15.13 -51.38
N HIS A 8 16.44 -14.32 -50.75
CA HIS A 8 16.74 -14.46 -49.32
C HIS A 8 15.62 -13.79 -48.50
N LYS A 9 14.78 -14.60 -47.84
CA LYS A 9 13.89 -14.15 -46.77
C LYS A 9 14.73 -13.84 -45.52
N LYS A 10 14.82 -12.56 -45.13
CA LYS A 10 15.34 -12.18 -43.82
C LYS A 10 14.25 -12.46 -42.77
N VAL A 11 14.48 -13.47 -41.93
CA VAL A 11 13.69 -13.71 -40.72
C VAL A 11 14.20 -12.73 -39.65
N PHE A 12 13.36 -11.79 -39.25
CA PHE A 12 13.59 -10.95 -38.08
C PHE A 12 13.18 -11.76 -36.85
N VAL A 13 14.15 -12.24 -36.09
CA VAL A 13 13.90 -12.81 -34.76
C VAL A 13 13.86 -11.63 -33.78
N LEU A 14 12.68 -11.28 -33.29
CA LEU A 14 12.54 -10.41 -32.12
C LEU A 14 13.02 -11.21 -30.90
N LEU A 15 14.21 -10.92 -30.40
CA LEU A 15 14.61 -11.32 -29.05
C LEU A 15 13.87 -10.41 -28.05
N SER A 16 12.80 -10.92 -27.45
CA SER A 16 12.25 -10.34 -26.22
C SER A 16 13.25 -10.61 -25.08
N VAL A 17 14.02 -9.60 -24.71
CA VAL A 17 14.88 -9.65 -23.52
C VAL A 17 13.99 -9.52 -22.29
N LEU A 18 13.59 -10.66 -21.73
CA LEU A 18 13.09 -10.74 -20.35
C LEU A 18 14.29 -10.43 -19.44
N ALA A 19 14.45 -9.16 -19.07
CA ALA A 19 15.36 -8.80 -18.00
C ALA A 19 14.80 -9.42 -16.69
N PRO A 20 15.60 -10.16 -15.91
CA PRO A 20 15.18 -10.59 -14.60
C PRO A 20 14.90 -9.35 -13.75
N LEU A 21 13.69 -9.24 -13.21
CA LEU A 21 13.38 -8.29 -12.14
C LEU A 21 14.32 -8.62 -10.98
N ALA A 22 15.42 -7.86 -10.84
CA ALA A 22 16.14 -7.82 -9.59
C ALA A 22 15.12 -7.51 -8.49
N ALA A 23 15.12 -8.28 -7.41
CA ALA A 23 14.25 -8.02 -6.26
C ALA A 23 14.44 -6.56 -5.84
N GLN A 24 13.47 -5.72 -6.17
CA GLN A 24 13.49 -4.32 -5.80
C GLN A 24 13.28 -4.25 -4.29
N ALA A 25 14.02 -3.38 -3.61
CA ALA A 25 13.86 -3.18 -2.18
C ALA A 25 12.39 -2.84 -1.87
N GLN A 26 11.83 -3.46 -0.84
CA GLN A 26 10.46 -3.24 -0.38
C GLN A 26 10.47 -2.00 0.51
N VAL A 27 10.03 -0.89 -0.05
CA VAL A 27 10.19 0.43 0.58
C VAL A 27 8.92 0.92 1.26
N ALA A 28 9.07 1.96 2.06
CA ALA A 28 7.99 2.79 2.57
C ALA A 28 8.20 4.27 2.19
N ALA A 29 7.14 5.06 2.31
CA ALA A 29 7.23 6.50 2.24
C ALA A 29 8.11 7.05 3.37
N ASN A 30 8.83 8.14 3.08
CA ASN A 30 9.55 8.87 4.12
C ASN A 30 8.56 9.73 4.92
N GLU A 31 8.44 9.47 6.22
CA GLU A 31 7.52 10.17 7.11
C GLU A 31 8.12 10.39 8.50
N THR A 32 7.59 11.41 9.18
CA THR A 32 7.91 11.70 10.57
C THR A 32 6.65 11.58 11.43
N LEU A 33 6.76 10.77 12.46
CA LEU A 33 5.76 10.56 13.49
C LEU A 33 6.23 11.26 14.78
N ARG A 34 5.29 11.70 15.61
CA ARG A 34 5.56 12.12 16.98
C ARG A 34 4.71 11.32 17.94
N LEU A 35 5.31 10.90 19.04
CA LEU A 35 4.59 10.24 20.11
C LEU A 35 3.58 11.23 20.67
N ASP A 36 2.30 10.90 20.60
CA ASP A 36 1.25 11.64 21.29
C ASP A 36 1.25 11.23 22.76
N THR A 37 1.01 9.94 23.00
CA THR A 37 0.90 9.40 24.35
C THR A 37 1.39 7.96 24.45
N SER A 38 1.63 7.52 25.68
CA SER A 38 1.94 6.15 26.05
C SER A 38 0.92 5.68 27.08
N VAL A 39 0.24 4.58 26.80
CA VAL A 39 -0.72 3.96 27.72
C VAL A 39 -0.24 2.58 28.13
N ALA A 40 -0.58 2.17 29.35
CA ALA A 40 -0.31 0.81 29.80
C ALA A 40 -1.05 -0.18 28.89
N SER A 41 -0.38 -1.28 28.53
CA SER A 41 -1.04 -2.31 27.74
C SER A 41 -2.09 -3.06 28.57
N PRO A 42 -3.16 -3.57 27.95
CA PRO A 42 -4.16 -4.36 28.66
C PRO A 42 -3.68 -5.79 29.00
N TRP A 43 -2.50 -6.20 28.54
CA TRP A 43 -1.97 -7.57 28.69
C TRP A 43 -0.82 -7.69 29.70
N GLY A 44 -0.28 -6.58 30.22
CA GLY A 44 0.88 -6.65 31.09
C GLY A 44 1.12 -5.37 31.88
N LYS A 45 2.03 -5.46 32.85
CA LYS A 45 2.54 -4.29 33.57
C LYS A 45 3.69 -3.67 32.77
N PRO A 46 3.71 -2.34 32.54
CA PRO A 46 4.80 -1.67 31.85
C PRO A 46 6.16 -2.02 32.46
N LEU A 47 7.13 -2.37 31.61
CA LEU A 47 8.49 -2.76 32.03
C LEU A 47 9.48 -1.59 32.03
N SER A 48 9.17 -0.53 31.29
CA SER A 48 10.03 0.65 31.09
C SER A 48 9.26 1.93 31.44
N PRO A 49 9.96 3.00 31.85
CA PRO A 49 9.32 4.30 32.03
C PRO A 49 8.70 4.76 30.71
N ALA A 50 7.53 5.42 30.80
CA ALA A 50 6.82 5.93 29.63
C ALA A 50 7.72 6.87 28.82
N MET A 51 7.72 6.68 27.50
CA MET A 51 8.43 7.55 26.58
C MET A 51 7.80 8.96 26.61
N PRO A 52 8.59 10.05 26.61
CA PRO A 52 8.02 11.39 26.67
C PRO A 52 7.19 11.74 25.44
N ALA A 53 6.02 12.36 25.63
CA ALA A 53 5.22 12.93 24.55
C ALA A 53 6.06 13.91 23.70
N GLY A 54 5.77 13.95 22.39
CA GLY A 54 6.52 14.71 21.40
C GLY A 54 7.81 14.04 20.90
N THR A 55 8.19 12.88 21.44
CA THR A 55 9.35 12.11 20.95
C THR A 55 9.19 11.82 19.46
N PRO A 56 10.18 12.16 18.60
CA PRO A 56 10.06 11.93 17.17
C PRO A 56 10.48 10.50 16.80
N MET A 57 9.88 9.99 15.73
CA MET A 57 10.28 8.77 15.05
C MET A 57 10.18 8.99 13.54
N LYS A 58 11.16 8.50 12.78
CA LYS A 58 11.18 8.59 11.33
C LYS A 58 11.09 7.20 10.72
N VAL A 59 10.19 7.04 9.77
CA VAL A 59 10.18 5.89 8.88
C VAL A 59 10.71 6.38 7.55
N THR A 60 11.72 5.71 7.03
CA THR A 60 12.32 6.01 5.74
C THR A 60 12.17 4.80 4.82
N PRO A 61 12.44 4.91 3.51
CA PRO A 61 12.34 3.79 2.59
C PRO A 61 13.07 2.52 3.00
N THR A 62 14.12 2.62 3.82
CA THR A 62 14.97 1.50 4.20
C THR A 62 15.39 1.55 5.68
N ALA A 63 14.66 2.26 6.54
CA ALA A 63 15.04 2.39 7.95
C ALA A 63 13.87 2.83 8.84
N LEU A 64 14.00 2.51 10.12
CA LEU A 64 13.26 3.10 11.24
C LEU A 64 14.27 3.81 12.14
N ASP A 65 14.09 5.12 12.37
CA ASP A 65 14.95 5.90 13.25
C ASP A 65 14.12 6.56 14.35
N GLY A 66 14.15 5.95 15.52
CA GLY A 66 13.49 6.41 16.74
C GLY A 66 14.37 6.17 17.98
N PRO A 67 13.84 6.45 19.17
CA PRO A 67 14.50 6.12 20.42
C PRO A 67 14.67 4.60 20.57
N ALA A 68 15.72 4.16 21.28
CA ALA A 68 15.90 2.74 21.55
C ALA A 68 14.66 2.15 22.25
N PRO A 69 14.18 0.96 21.85
CA PRO A 69 14.75 0.04 20.85
C PRO A 69 14.25 0.23 19.42
N LEU A 70 13.45 1.26 19.12
CA LEU A 70 12.83 1.53 17.81
C LEU A 70 13.84 2.07 16.80
N LYS A 71 14.86 1.27 16.46
CA LYS A 71 15.89 1.63 15.48
C LYS A 71 16.29 0.45 14.60
N CYS A 72 16.27 0.69 13.30
CA CYS A 72 16.60 -0.29 12.29
C CYS A 72 17.15 0.37 11.02
N THR A 73 18.12 -0.29 10.37
CA THR A 73 18.69 0.08 9.08
C THR A 73 18.63 -1.09 8.11
N GLY A 74 18.51 -0.82 6.81
CA GLY A 74 18.35 -1.89 5.82
C GLY A 74 16.99 -2.59 5.94
N ALA A 75 15.96 -1.82 6.28
CA ALA A 75 14.61 -2.30 6.49
C ALA A 75 13.97 -2.76 5.18
N ASN A 76 13.20 -3.83 5.29
CA ASN A 76 12.16 -4.20 4.33
C ASN A 76 10.78 -3.91 4.95
N HIS A 77 9.90 -3.33 4.15
CA HIS A 77 8.57 -2.92 4.60
C HIS A 77 7.49 -3.78 3.94
N THR A 78 6.66 -4.44 4.75
CA THR A 78 5.45 -5.15 4.30
C THR A 78 4.25 -4.58 5.03
N PHE A 79 3.17 -4.32 4.31
CA PHE A 79 1.93 -3.82 4.88
C PHE A 79 0.90 -4.96 4.90
N ILE A 80 0.42 -5.33 6.08
CA ILE A 80 -0.34 -6.56 6.32
C ILE A 80 -1.71 -6.17 6.88
N ARG A 81 -2.80 -6.67 6.29
CA ARG A 81 -4.12 -6.55 6.91
C ARG A 81 -4.12 -7.40 8.17
N THR A 82 -4.36 -6.77 9.31
CA THR A 82 -4.27 -7.46 10.61
C THR A 82 -5.63 -7.39 11.30
N SER A 83 -6.18 -8.55 11.65
CA SER A 83 -7.38 -8.64 12.48
C SER A 83 -7.06 -8.22 13.92
N ALA A 84 -8.08 -7.99 14.74
CA ALA A 84 -7.86 -7.60 16.14
C ALA A 84 -7.06 -8.66 16.92
N GLU A 85 -7.27 -9.94 16.63
CA GLU A 85 -6.55 -11.07 17.23
C GLU A 85 -5.09 -11.12 16.83
N GLY A 86 -4.70 -10.50 15.71
CA GLY A 86 -3.30 -10.42 15.28
C GLY A 86 -2.56 -9.20 15.83
N LEU A 87 -3.26 -8.21 16.38
CA LEU A 87 -2.65 -6.98 16.87
C LEU A 87 -1.74 -7.25 18.06
N PHE A 88 -0.62 -6.51 18.13
CA PHE A 88 0.38 -6.62 19.20
C PHE A 88 0.82 -8.08 19.43
N GLU A 89 1.10 -8.81 18.34
CA GLU A 89 1.49 -10.23 18.35
C GLU A 89 0.45 -11.15 19.01
N GLY A 90 -0.82 -10.74 18.96
CA GLY A 90 -1.95 -11.48 19.54
C GLY A 90 -2.08 -11.37 21.06
N ASN A 91 -1.45 -10.36 21.67
CA ASN A 91 -1.53 -10.16 23.11
C ASN A 91 -2.82 -9.46 23.57
N LEU A 92 -3.70 -9.02 22.67
CA LEU A 92 -4.95 -8.40 23.10
C LEU A 92 -5.85 -9.39 23.87
N PRO A 93 -6.34 -9.03 25.07
CA PRO A 93 -7.30 -9.86 25.79
C PRO A 93 -8.59 -10.01 24.99
N ALA A 94 -9.19 -11.20 25.05
CA ALA A 94 -10.49 -11.45 24.45
C ALA A 94 -11.61 -10.66 25.18
N PRO A 95 -12.60 -10.11 24.46
CA PRO A 95 -12.68 -10.03 22.99
C PRO A 95 -11.66 -9.03 22.43
N ALA A 96 -10.89 -9.45 21.42
CA ALA A 96 -9.75 -8.68 20.92
C ALA A 96 -10.20 -7.36 20.27
N GLU A 97 -11.34 -7.37 19.58
CA GLU A 97 -11.94 -6.19 18.94
C GLU A 97 -12.31 -5.12 19.97
N GLU A 98 -12.89 -5.53 21.11
CA GLU A 98 -13.22 -4.60 22.19
C GLU A 98 -11.95 -4.04 22.84
N SER A 99 -10.91 -4.87 23.01
CA SER A 99 -9.61 -4.43 23.51
C SER A 99 -8.94 -3.43 22.56
N ALA A 100 -8.99 -3.67 21.26
CA ALA A 100 -8.48 -2.75 20.23
C ALA A 100 -9.25 -1.43 20.25
N LYS A 101 -10.60 -1.48 20.34
CA LYS A 101 -11.46 -0.29 20.43
C LYS A 101 -11.13 0.55 21.67
N ARG A 102 -10.88 -0.07 22.83
CA ARG A 102 -10.46 0.65 24.05
C ARG A 102 -9.11 1.36 23.92
N LEU A 103 -8.23 0.85 23.05
CA LEU A 103 -6.95 1.48 22.70
C LEU A 103 -7.08 2.53 21.58
N GLY A 104 -8.30 2.75 21.07
CA GLY A 104 -8.61 3.75 20.05
C GLY A 104 -8.27 3.36 18.62
N LEU A 105 -7.99 2.06 18.36
CA LEU A 105 -7.76 1.57 17.00
C LEU A 105 -9.09 1.51 16.23
N PRO A 106 -9.10 1.87 14.93
CA PRO A 106 -10.27 1.70 14.08
C PRO A 106 -10.55 0.23 13.78
N GLU A 107 -11.73 -0.05 13.24
CA GLU A 107 -12.01 -1.35 12.62
C GLU A 107 -11.21 -1.43 11.31
N GLY A 108 -10.41 -2.51 11.15
CA GLY A 108 -9.51 -2.67 10.01
C GLY A 108 -8.23 -1.84 10.13
N VAL A 109 -7.12 -2.50 10.42
CA VAL A 109 -5.82 -1.86 10.61
C VAL A 109 -4.79 -2.50 9.69
N ILE A 110 -3.98 -1.66 9.05
CA ILE A 110 -2.82 -2.11 8.29
C ILE A 110 -1.60 -2.11 9.20
N THR A 111 -1.05 -3.28 9.47
CA THR A 111 0.24 -3.38 10.16
C THR A 111 1.36 -3.24 9.15
N GLN A 112 2.13 -2.16 9.25
CA GLN A 112 3.41 -2.08 8.59
C GLN A 112 4.44 -2.84 9.43
N ARG A 113 4.85 -4.01 8.94
CA ARG A 113 5.97 -4.76 9.47
C ARG A 113 7.27 -4.25 8.87
N ILE A 114 8.13 -3.74 9.72
CA ILE A 114 9.46 -3.21 9.37
C ILE A 114 10.48 -4.27 9.80
N SER A 115 11.02 -5.02 8.85
CA SER A 115 11.92 -6.16 9.11
C SER A 115 13.37 -5.83 8.78
N CYS A 116 14.26 -6.18 9.69
CA CYS A 116 15.67 -5.77 9.69
C CYS A 116 16.55 -6.91 10.21
N SER A 117 17.86 -6.84 10.03
CA SER A 117 18.77 -7.89 10.53
C SER A 117 18.78 -8.03 12.05
N ASN A 118 18.42 -6.97 12.78
CA ASN A 118 18.44 -6.90 14.24
C ASN A 118 17.06 -7.05 14.89
N GLY A 119 15.99 -7.21 14.12
CA GLY A 119 14.63 -7.33 14.65
C GLY A 119 13.54 -7.01 13.65
N SER A 120 12.30 -7.05 14.12
CA SER A 120 11.12 -6.64 13.38
C SER A 120 10.24 -5.76 14.27
N PHE A 121 9.60 -4.77 13.68
CA PHE A 121 8.71 -3.84 14.37
C PHE A 121 7.38 -3.79 13.64
N ASP A 122 6.30 -4.01 14.37
CA ASP A 122 4.95 -3.84 13.86
C ASP A 122 4.44 -2.44 14.22
N VAL A 123 4.17 -1.65 13.18
CA VAL A 123 3.55 -0.33 13.27
C VAL A 123 2.13 -0.46 12.74
N HIS A 124 1.15 -0.48 13.63
CA HIS A 124 -0.26 -0.56 13.27
C HIS A 124 -0.74 0.81 12.78
N ARG A 125 -1.18 0.93 11.53
CA ARG A 125 -1.45 2.20 10.81
C ARG A 125 -2.95 2.41 10.63
N ALA A 126 -3.42 3.61 10.97
CA ALA A 126 -4.73 4.09 10.57
C ALA A 126 -4.63 5.10 9.40
N PRO A 127 -5.68 5.23 8.58
CA PRO A 127 -5.67 6.16 7.45
C PRO A 127 -5.55 7.64 7.85
N ASP A 128 -6.08 7.99 9.01
CA ASP A 128 -6.02 9.34 9.59
C ASP A 128 -4.60 9.76 10.02
N GLY A 129 -3.61 8.88 9.88
CA GLY A 129 -2.20 9.14 10.19
C GLY A 129 -1.81 8.78 11.62
N ARG A 130 -2.72 8.24 12.43
CA ARG A 130 -2.37 7.63 13.71
C ARG A 130 -1.66 6.28 13.51
N ALA A 131 -0.76 5.98 14.42
CA ALA A 131 -0.09 4.69 14.47
C ALA A 131 0.08 4.19 15.92
N TRP A 132 0.06 2.87 16.08
CA TRP A 132 0.26 2.20 17.36
C TRP A 132 1.44 1.24 17.28
N ILE A 133 2.26 1.24 18.34
CA ILE A 133 3.36 0.28 18.52
C ILE A 133 3.23 -0.31 19.92
N GLY A 134 3.23 -1.63 20.03
CA GLY A 134 3.39 -2.33 21.30
C GLY A 134 4.86 -2.40 21.68
N LEU A 135 5.22 -1.95 22.88
CA LEU A 135 6.60 -2.03 23.37
C LEU A 135 6.61 -2.13 24.90
N ASP A 136 7.32 -3.10 25.46
CA ASP A 136 7.56 -3.23 26.92
C ASP A 136 6.27 -3.14 27.78
N ASN A 137 5.20 -3.79 27.33
CA ASN A 137 3.85 -3.73 27.93
C ASN A 137 3.25 -2.31 28.00
N ALA A 138 3.62 -1.46 27.06
CA ALA A 138 2.95 -0.20 26.76
C ALA A 138 2.47 -0.20 25.31
N VAL A 139 1.42 0.58 25.05
CA VAL A 139 0.98 0.92 23.71
C VAL A 139 1.34 2.38 23.47
N LEU A 140 2.19 2.60 22.48
CA LEU A 140 2.66 3.92 22.08
C LEU A 140 1.78 4.43 20.94
N LEU A 141 1.11 5.55 21.15
CA LEU A 141 0.30 6.22 20.14
C LEU A 141 1.12 7.32 19.48
N TRP A 142 1.16 7.30 18.16
CA TRP A 142 1.95 8.19 17.33
C TRP A 142 1.08 8.90 16.33
N ASP A 143 1.34 10.19 16.11
CA ASP A 143 0.71 10.99 15.08
C ASP A 143 1.68 11.32 13.96
N ARG A 144 1.26 11.12 12.70
CA ARG A 144 2.03 11.54 11.54
C ARG A 144 2.04 13.05 11.45
N THR A 145 3.23 13.63 11.59
CA THR A 145 3.46 15.08 11.51
C THR A 145 3.90 15.55 10.13
N SER A 146 4.54 14.68 9.36
CA SER A 146 4.89 14.97 7.98
C SER A 146 5.08 13.68 7.18
N ILE A 147 4.86 13.78 5.88
CA ILE A 147 5.19 12.74 4.91
C ILE A 147 5.77 13.41 3.66
N ALA A 148 6.74 12.77 3.03
CA ALA A 148 7.33 13.26 1.80
C ALA A 148 6.29 13.29 0.68
N ALA A 149 6.30 14.35 -0.13
CA ALA A 149 5.48 14.45 -1.33
C ALA A 149 6.08 13.59 -2.46
N SER A 150 6.02 12.28 -2.32
CA SER A 150 6.58 11.29 -3.27
C SER A 150 5.49 10.38 -3.86
N PRO A 151 5.75 9.73 -5.00
CA PRO A 151 4.81 8.76 -5.57
C PRO A 151 4.48 7.61 -4.62
N GLU A 152 5.48 7.09 -3.91
CA GLU A 152 5.29 6.01 -2.92
C GLU A 152 4.36 6.44 -1.79
N ALA A 153 4.47 7.70 -1.32
CA ALA A 153 3.58 8.22 -0.30
C ALA A 153 2.12 8.22 -0.75
N ILE A 154 1.84 8.63 -1.99
CA ILE A 154 0.47 8.64 -2.52
C ILE A 154 -0.09 7.22 -2.59
N VAL A 155 0.67 6.26 -3.13
CA VAL A 155 0.23 4.86 -3.25
C VAL A 155 0.07 4.21 -1.87
N GLN A 156 1.00 4.44 -0.95
CA GLN A 156 0.93 3.91 0.41
C GLN A 156 -0.31 4.43 1.15
N LEU A 157 -0.58 5.74 1.10
CA LEU A 157 -1.73 6.33 1.78
C LEU A 157 -3.06 5.86 1.17
N LEU A 158 -3.13 5.80 -0.17
CA LEU A 158 -4.28 5.24 -0.88
C LEU A 158 -4.56 3.81 -0.41
N LEU A 159 -3.54 2.95 -0.38
CA LEU A 159 -3.70 1.55 -0.01
C LEU A 159 -3.99 1.34 1.47
N ILE A 160 -3.41 2.15 2.37
CA ILE A 160 -3.78 2.12 3.79
C ILE A 160 -5.26 2.49 3.95
N GLN A 161 -5.74 3.58 3.33
CA GLN A 161 -7.15 3.96 3.37
C GLN A 161 -8.06 2.87 2.78
N HIS A 162 -7.67 2.34 1.63
CA HIS A 162 -8.47 1.37 0.88
C HIS A 162 -8.59 0.03 1.61
N MET A 163 -7.47 -0.55 2.04
CA MET A 163 -7.43 -1.89 2.64
C MET A 163 -7.78 -1.91 4.14
N SER A 164 -7.82 -0.76 4.82
CA SER A 164 -8.39 -0.64 6.18
C SER A 164 -9.91 -0.63 6.18
N GLY A 165 -10.56 -0.33 5.05
CA GLY A 165 -12.00 -0.12 4.98
C GLY A 165 -12.74 -1.17 4.15
N ASN A 166 -13.95 -0.80 3.73
CA ASN A 166 -14.69 -1.55 2.74
C ASN A 166 -14.07 -1.34 1.35
N MET A 167 -13.48 -2.41 0.79
CA MET A 167 -12.86 -2.39 -0.54
C MET A 167 -13.88 -2.47 -1.69
N ALA A 168 -15.18 -2.56 -1.41
CA ALA A 168 -16.19 -2.59 -2.46
C ALA A 168 -16.09 -1.34 -3.36
N LEU A 169 -16.06 -1.58 -4.67
CA LEU A 169 -16.09 -0.50 -5.65
C LEU A 169 -17.46 0.19 -5.64
N SER A 170 -17.46 1.46 -5.22
CA SER A 170 -18.66 2.28 -5.14
C SER A 170 -18.31 3.76 -5.33
N ARG A 171 -19.32 4.59 -5.60
CA ARG A 171 -19.13 6.05 -5.65
C ARG A 171 -18.56 6.58 -4.34
N GLU A 172 -18.98 6.02 -3.21
CA GLU A 172 -18.54 6.41 -1.87
C GLU A 172 -17.07 6.03 -1.63
N SER A 173 -16.66 4.81 -1.98
CA SER A 173 -15.26 4.39 -1.81
C SER A 173 -14.32 5.22 -2.68
N VAL A 174 -14.65 5.46 -3.96
CA VAL A 174 -13.88 6.36 -4.83
C VAL A 174 -13.87 7.79 -4.28
N ALA A 175 -15.01 8.31 -3.79
CA ALA A 175 -15.09 9.65 -3.20
C ALA A 175 -14.16 9.82 -2.00
N SER A 176 -14.09 8.81 -1.12
CA SER A 176 -13.21 8.83 0.06
C SER A 176 -11.72 8.85 -0.29
N GLN A 177 -11.36 8.44 -1.51
CA GLN A 177 -9.98 8.35 -1.99
C GLN A 177 -9.63 9.44 -3.01
N ARG A 178 -10.55 10.37 -3.31
CA ARG A 178 -10.38 11.41 -4.35
C ARG A 178 -9.11 12.23 -4.19
N GLU A 179 -8.63 12.43 -2.96
CA GLU A 179 -7.38 13.15 -2.74
C GLU A 179 -6.16 12.41 -3.31
N TRP A 180 -6.17 11.10 -3.47
CA TRP A 180 -5.02 10.35 -4.02
C TRP A 180 -5.11 10.16 -5.53
N LEU A 181 -6.26 10.46 -6.13
CA LEU A 181 -6.58 10.18 -7.52
C LEU A 181 -6.49 11.44 -8.39
N SER A 182 -6.13 11.27 -9.66
CA SER A 182 -6.16 12.37 -10.63
C SER A 182 -7.61 12.72 -10.98
N ALA A 183 -7.87 13.97 -11.35
CA ALA A 183 -9.21 14.36 -11.79
C ALA A 183 -9.70 13.53 -12.98
N ARG A 184 -8.78 13.13 -13.87
CA ARG A 184 -9.03 12.29 -15.04
C ARG A 184 -9.57 10.91 -14.66
N ILE A 185 -8.93 10.21 -13.73
CA ILE A 185 -9.38 8.87 -13.34
C ILE A 185 -10.68 8.94 -12.53
N VAL A 186 -10.88 9.99 -11.73
CA VAL A 186 -12.14 10.23 -11.01
C VAL A 186 -13.30 10.44 -11.99
N GLU A 187 -13.09 11.23 -13.05
CA GLU A 187 -14.09 11.42 -14.11
C GLU A 187 -14.45 10.11 -14.82
N GLN A 188 -13.47 9.24 -15.05
CA GLN A 188 -13.70 7.92 -15.64
C GLN A 188 -14.51 7.00 -14.73
N PHE A 189 -14.23 6.99 -13.43
CA PHE A 189 -15.08 6.30 -12.46
C PHE A 189 -16.50 6.86 -12.46
N ASP A 190 -16.66 8.17 -12.41
CA ASP A 190 -17.96 8.82 -12.42
C ASP A 190 -18.76 8.44 -13.68
N GLY A 191 -18.11 8.42 -14.85
CA GLY A 191 -18.66 7.93 -16.11
C GLY A 191 -19.07 6.46 -16.05
N TRP A 192 -18.19 5.57 -15.58
CA TRP A 192 -18.48 4.14 -15.42
C TRP A 192 -19.72 3.90 -14.54
N PHE A 193 -19.82 4.56 -13.39
CA PHE A 193 -20.97 4.43 -12.50
C PHE A 193 -22.28 5.01 -13.06
N THR A 194 -22.26 5.80 -14.14
CA THR A 194 -23.48 6.30 -14.80
C THR A 194 -24.01 5.37 -15.88
N ARG A 195 -23.24 4.35 -16.28
CA ARG A 195 -23.70 3.38 -17.28
C ARG A 195 -24.81 2.52 -16.68
N THR A 196 -25.95 2.47 -17.35
CA THR A 196 -26.96 1.43 -17.10
C THR A 196 -26.37 0.10 -17.56
N ALA A 197 -26.04 -0.78 -16.61
CA ALA A 197 -25.71 -2.16 -16.93
C ALA A 197 -26.92 -2.80 -17.65
N GLY A 198 -26.69 -3.43 -18.80
CA GLY A 198 -27.69 -4.37 -19.34
C GLY A 198 -27.91 -5.46 -18.30
N ASN A 199 -29.17 -5.82 -18.04
CA ASN A 199 -29.57 -6.67 -16.90
C ASN A 199 -28.87 -8.06 -16.82
N ASP A 200 -28.15 -8.48 -17.86
CA ASP A 200 -27.50 -9.80 -17.96
C ASP A 200 -25.99 -9.73 -18.30
N GLU A 201 -25.36 -8.54 -18.32
CA GLU A 201 -23.91 -8.42 -18.59
C GLU A 201 -23.10 -8.48 -17.29
N VAL A 202 -22.10 -9.39 -17.25
CA VAL A 202 -21.08 -9.38 -16.20
C VAL A 202 -20.30 -8.07 -16.33
N PRO A 203 -20.20 -7.26 -15.27
CA PRO A 203 -19.39 -6.04 -15.31
C PRO A 203 -17.95 -6.40 -15.68
N GLU A 204 -17.37 -5.68 -16.64
CA GLU A 204 -15.99 -5.91 -17.06
C GLU A 204 -14.98 -5.71 -15.93
N LEU A 205 -15.32 -4.80 -15.01
CA LEU A 205 -14.64 -4.66 -13.73
C LEU A 205 -15.32 -5.58 -12.72
N ASN A 206 -14.88 -6.84 -12.70
CA ASN A 206 -15.45 -7.89 -11.85
C ASN A 206 -14.84 -7.94 -10.44
N GLY A 207 -13.86 -7.08 -10.13
CA GLY A 207 -13.14 -7.08 -8.85
C GLY A 207 -12.79 -5.69 -8.35
N ASP A 208 -11.97 -5.64 -7.31
CA ASP A 208 -11.42 -4.38 -6.82
C ASP A 208 -10.37 -3.81 -7.80
N PRO A 209 -10.57 -2.59 -8.33
CA PRO A 209 -9.68 -2.02 -9.34
C PRO A 209 -8.30 -1.67 -8.82
N TYR A 210 -8.14 -1.40 -7.52
CA TYR A 210 -6.87 -0.96 -6.95
C TYR A 210 -5.92 -2.14 -6.69
N THR A 211 -6.50 -3.30 -6.40
CA THR A 211 -5.75 -4.49 -6.05
C THR A 211 -5.76 -5.55 -7.14
N ASP A 212 -6.57 -5.45 -8.21
CA ASP A 212 -6.69 -6.51 -9.24
C ASP A 212 -7.11 -7.85 -8.62
N SER A 213 -8.11 -7.83 -7.73
CA SER A 213 -8.51 -8.99 -6.94
C SER A 213 -10.01 -9.04 -6.65
N GLN A 214 -10.54 -10.27 -6.50
CA GLN A 214 -11.92 -10.51 -6.06
C GLN A 214 -12.06 -10.45 -4.54
N GLU A 215 -11.07 -11.04 -3.86
CA GLU A 215 -10.99 -11.13 -2.41
C GLU A 215 -9.86 -10.22 -1.93
N SER A 216 -10.07 -9.57 -0.80
CA SER A 216 -9.13 -8.58 -0.28
C SER A 216 -7.73 -9.20 -0.04
N PRO A 217 -6.62 -8.62 -0.55
CA PRO A 217 -5.28 -9.17 -0.37
C PRO A 217 -4.82 -9.14 1.09
N GLU A 218 -4.09 -10.14 1.56
CA GLU A 218 -3.58 -10.21 2.93
C GLU A 218 -2.46 -9.20 3.20
N SER A 219 -1.67 -8.85 2.18
CA SER A 219 -0.60 -7.87 2.33
C SER A 219 -0.20 -7.22 1.01
N PHE A 220 0.52 -6.11 1.10
CA PHE A 220 1.16 -5.44 -0.03
C PHE A 220 2.57 -4.94 0.31
N GLU A 221 3.40 -4.83 -0.73
CA GLU A 221 4.77 -4.33 -0.68
C GLU A 221 4.98 -3.33 -1.82
N LEU A 222 5.65 -2.20 -1.54
CA LEU A 222 5.94 -1.17 -2.56
C LEU A 222 7.36 -1.32 -3.07
N SER A 223 7.54 -1.14 -4.37
CA SER A 223 8.86 -0.83 -4.93
C SER A 223 9.19 0.65 -4.79
N ALA A 224 10.47 1.00 -4.88
CA ALA A 224 10.88 2.37 -5.15
C ALA A 224 10.26 2.88 -6.46
N ALA A 225 9.87 4.15 -6.50
CA ALA A 225 9.26 4.74 -7.67
C ALA A 225 10.28 4.96 -8.79
N SER A 226 9.87 4.66 -10.02
CA SER A 226 10.58 5.07 -11.24
C SER A 226 10.01 6.40 -11.72
N VAL A 227 10.74 7.50 -11.52
CA VAL A 227 10.27 8.86 -11.85
C VAL A 227 10.90 9.35 -13.16
N LYS A 228 10.07 9.84 -14.07
CA LYS A 228 10.47 10.46 -15.34
C LYS A 228 9.71 11.78 -15.55
N GLY A 229 10.34 12.87 -15.14
CA GLY A 229 9.72 14.20 -15.23
C GLY A 229 8.47 14.30 -14.35
N ASN A 230 7.31 14.49 -14.98
CA ASN A 230 6.00 14.59 -14.30
C ASN A 230 5.24 13.27 -14.25
N GLU A 231 5.89 12.16 -14.59
CA GLU A 231 5.30 10.82 -14.52
C GLU A 231 6.11 9.96 -13.55
N ALA A 232 5.43 9.06 -12.85
CA ALA A 232 6.06 8.08 -12.00
C ALA A 232 5.33 6.73 -12.06
N GLU A 233 6.07 5.66 -11.84
CA GLU A 233 5.53 4.32 -11.68
C GLU A 233 5.96 3.74 -10.34
N VAL A 234 5.01 3.18 -9.60
CA VAL A 234 5.24 2.41 -8.37
C VAL A 234 4.66 1.01 -8.60
N THR A 235 5.49 -0.02 -8.49
CA THR A 235 4.98 -1.40 -8.51
C THR A 235 4.57 -1.79 -7.10
N VAL A 236 3.34 -2.25 -6.95
CA VAL A 236 2.83 -2.84 -5.71
C VAL A 236 2.72 -4.34 -5.91
N THR A 237 3.36 -5.12 -5.05
CA THR A 237 3.20 -6.57 -5.02
C THR A 237 2.21 -6.94 -3.94
N PHE A 238 1.06 -7.46 -4.33
CA PHE A 238 0.04 -7.99 -3.42
C PHE A 238 0.30 -9.46 -3.14
N ARG A 239 -0.27 -9.92 -2.02
CA ARG A 239 -0.33 -11.32 -1.63
C ARG A 239 -1.73 -11.67 -1.17
N ASP A 240 -2.32 -12.74 -1.73
CA ASP A 240 -3.65 -13.22 -1.34
C ASP A 240 -3.59 -14.27 -0.22
N ALA A 241 -4.77 -14.77 0.18
CA ALA A 241 -4.91 -15.80 1.19
C ALA A 241 -4.35 -17.18 0.77
N ALA A 242 -4.14 -17.41 -0.53
CA ALA A 242 -3.48 -18.60 -1.06
C ALA A 242 -1.95 -18.44 -1.14
N ASP A 243 -1.40 -17.37 -0.56
CA ASP A 243 0.02 -16.98 -0.59
C ASP A 243 0.52 -16.66 -2.02
N ALA A 244 -0.37 -16.49 -2.99
CA ALA A 244 0.00 -16.11 -4.34
C ALA A 244 0.38 -14.62 -4.38
N ARG A 245 1.52 -14.34 -5.00
CA ARG A 245 2.04 -12.97 -5.21
C ARG A 245 1.75 -12.50 -6.62
N TYR A 246 1.29 -11.26 -6.75
CA TYR A 246 1.03 -10.66 -8.05
C TYR A 246 1.24 -9.13 -8.02
N PRO A 247 1.81 -8.56 -9.10
CA PRO A 247 2.08 -7.13 -9.17
C PRO A 247 0.93 -6.35 -9.80
N VAL A 248 0.75 -5.12 -9.33
CA VAL A 248 -0.04 -4.07 -9.99
C VAL A 248 0.83 -2.82 -10.08
N GLN A 249 0.92 -2.22 -11.27
CA GLN A 249 1.68 -0.99 -11.48
C GLN A 249 0.77 0.22 -11.31
N TYR A 250 1.08 1.07 -10.34
CA TYR A 250 0.44 2.34 -10.13
C TYR A 250 1.14 3.38 -10.99
N LEU A 251 0.39 4.02 -11.87
CA LEU A 251 0.87 5.05 -12.79
C LEU A 251 0.42 6.40 -12.25
N LEU A 252 1.38 7.25 -11.93
CA LEU A 252 1.15 8.54 -11.31
C LEU A 252 1.55 9.67 -12.24
N SER A 253 0.80 10.77 -12.16
CA SER A 253 1.14 12.03 -12.81
C SER A 253 1.25 13.14 -11.79
N ARG A 254 2.14 14.11 -12.06
CA ARG A 254 2.28 15.32 -11.26
C ARG A 254 1.37 16.41 -11.82
N VAL A 255 0.30 16.71 -11.12
CA VAL A 255 -0.70 17.74 -11.45
C VAL A 255 -0.59 18.86 -10.43
N ASP A 256 -0.38 20.09 -10.88
CA ASP A 256 -0.19 21.27 -10.02
C ASP A 256 0.86 21.05 -8.90
N GLY A 257 1.98 20.43 -9.27
CA GLY A 257 3.07 20.12 -8.36
C GLY A 257 2.85 18.90 -7.46
N THR A 258 1.65 18.31 -7.47
CA THR A 258 1.25 17.20 -6.58
C THR A 258 1.13 15.89 -7.35
N TRP A 259 1.69 14.81 -6.81
CA TRP A 259 1.51 13.47 -7.37
C TRP A 259 0.09 12.96 -7.14
N ARG A 260 -0.50 12.35 -8.16
CA ARG A 260 -1.81 11.68 -8.10
C ARG A 260 -1.74 10.37 -8.88
N VAL A 261 -2.46 9.35 -8.43
CA VAL A 261 -2.67 8.12 -9.20
C VAL A 261 -3.57 8.45 -10.38
N ASP A 262 -3.05 8.23 -11.58
CA ASP A 262 -3.70 8.60 -12.83
C ASP A 262 -4.18 7.38 -13.62
N ASP A 263 -3.58 6.21 -13.37
CA ASP A 263 -4.03 4.95 -13.91
C ASP A 263 -3.37 3.77 -13.16
N LEU A 264 -3.85 2.56 -13.43
CA LEU A 264 -3.20 1.32 -13.00
C LEU A 264 -2.96 0.43 -14.22
N ARG A 265 -1.92 -0.41 -14.16
CA ARG A 265 -1.67 -1.47 -15.14
C ARG A 265 -1.61 -2.82 -14.44
N TYR A 266 -2.44 -3.74 -14.91
CA TYR A 266 -2.61 -5.07 -14.35
C TYR A 266 -1.63 -6.08 -14.94
N ARG A 267 -1.65 -7.30 -14.42
CA ARG A 267 -0.71 -8.37 -14.81
C ARG A 267 -0.83 -8.76 -16.29
N ASP A 268 -2.03 -8.69 -16.84
CA ASP A 268 -2.31 -8.96 -18.26
C ASP A 268 -1.96 -7.78 -19.18
N GLY A 269 -1.55 -6.65 -18.60
CA GLY A 269 -1.21 -5.41 -19.31
C GLY A 269 -2.39 -4.50 -19.58
N GLU A 270 -3.62 -4.89 -19.23
CA GLU A 270 -4.77 -4.00 -19.28
C GLU A 270 -4.62 -2.83 -18.29
N ARG A 271 -5.27 -1.71 -18.61
CA ARG A 271 -5.26 -0.51 -17.77
C ARG A 271 -6.63 -0.27 -17.18
N LEU A 272 -6.67 0.23 -15.95
CA LEU A 272 -7.92 0.63 -15.29
C LEU A 272 -8.71 1.61 -16.17
N SER A 273 -8.04 2.61 -16.75
CA SER A 273 -8.69 3.57 -17.64
C SER A 273 -9.34 2.94 -18.87
N GLN A 274 -8.85 1.80 -19.35
CA GLN A 274 -9.47 1.07 -20.46
C GLN A 274 -10.73 0.33 -19.98
N LEU A 275 -10.67 -0.33 -18.83
CA LEU A 275 -11.82 -1.02 -18.22
C LEU A 275 -12.94 -0.04 -17.86
N LEU A 276 -12.59 1.16 -17.38
CA LEU A 276 -13.57 2.21 -17.07
C LEU A 276 -14.18 2.85 -18.31
N GLN A 277 -13.64 2.63 -19.51
CA GLN A 277 -14.12 3.24 -20.76
C GLN A 277 -14.97 2.33 -21.63
N ARG A 278 -14.78 1.02 -21.53
CA ARG A 278 -15.63 0.02 -22.17
C ARG A 278 -17.04 0.07 -21.58
#